data_AF-A0A1V6RBM7-F1
#
_entry.id   AF-A0A1V6RBM7-F1
#
_cell.length_a   1.000
_cell.length_b   1.000
_cell.length_c   1.000
_cell.angle_alpha   90.00
_cell.angle_beta   90.00
_cell.angle_gamma   90.00
#
_symmetry.space_group_name_H-M   'P 1'
#
loop_
_entity.id
_entity.type
_entity.pdbx_description
1 polymer ?
#
loop_
_entity_poly.entity_id
_entity_poly.type
_entity_poly.pdbx_seq_one_letter_code
_entity_poly.pdbx_strand_id
1 'polypeptide(L)'
;MSTQPNPNQQLEVLERNEVYEGSDEGFQFAGTLVVYQMKGYLYHAMLKARYSSPWNVNAEDFENIIQIPSSAYNPKFSVDFTPAPQTLPNNYFVKKPQLISYDRISQGPRPDSIAEDLLKEARIYEHAKHAVHTKVSLVTVAVIP
;
A
#
# COMPACT_ATOMS: atom_id res chain seq x y z
N MET A 1 -8.83 -14.65 15.86
CA MET A 1 -8.13 -15.92 15.63
C MET A 1 -7.12 -15.68 14.52
N SER A 2 -5.83 -15.90 14.78
CA SER A 2 -4.74 -15.75 13.80
C SER A 2 -4.67 -17.00 12.93
N THR A 3 -5.07 -16.89 11.66
CA THR A 3 -4.89 -17.96 10.67
C THR A 3 -3.45 -17.96 10.17
N GLN A 4 -2.68 -18.99 10.52
CA GLN A 4 -1.36 -19.21 9.95
C GLN A 4 -1.45 -19.55 8.44
N PRO A 5 -0.49 -19.09 7.61
CA PRO A 5 -0.47 -19.39 6.17
C PRO A 5 -0.23 -20.88 5.90
N ASN A 6 -0.91 -21.45 4.89
CA ASN A 6 -0.71 -22.83 4.45
C ASN A 6 0.39 -22.87 3.36
N PRO A 7 1.35 -23.80 3.42
CA PRO A 7 2.51 -23.86 2.51
C PRO A 7 2.17 -24.08 1.02
N ASN A 8 0.95 -24.51 0.68
CA ASN A 8 0.50 -24.65 -0.71
C ASN A 8 -0.11 -23.37 -1.32
N GLN A 9 -0.03 -22.23 -0.62
CA GLN A 9 -0.55 -20.96 -1.10
C GLN A 9 0.61 -20.08 -1.55
N GLN A 10 0.63 -19.72 -2.84
CA GLN A 10 1.65 -18.83 -3.37
C GLN A 10 1.48 -17.45 -2.71
N LEU A 11 2.43 -17.15 -1.84
CA LEU A 11 2.58 -15.87 -1.17
C LEU A 11 3.42 -14.98 -2.08
N GLU A 12 2.92 -13.78 -2.37
CA GLU A 12 3.66 -12.80 -3.17
C GLU A 12 3.97 -11.57 -2.34
N VAL A 13 5.26 -11.29 -2.13
CA VAL A 13 5.71 -10.07 -1.46
C VAL A 13 5.68 -8.91 -2.44
N LEU A 14 4.91 -7.86 -2.11
CA LEU A 14 4.71 -6.69 -2.96
C LEU A 14 5.59 -5.50 -2.57
N GLU A 15 5.64 -5.19 -1.27
CA GLU A 15 6.42 -4.07 -0.74
C GLU A 15 7.17 -4.50 0.53
N ARG A 16 8.34 -3.90 0.76
CA ARG A 16 9.13 -4.10 1.98
C ARG A 16 9.76 -2.80 2.40
N ASN A 17 9.84 -2.57 3.70
CA ASN A 17 10.57 -1.44 4.25
C ASN A 17 11.21 -1.80 5.59
N GLU A 18 12.44 -1.39 5.81
CA GLU A 18 13.11 -1.57 7.11
C GLU A 18 12.61 -0.49 8.09
N VAL A 19 12.35 -0.90 9.32
CA VAL A 19 11.97 -0.01 10.42
C VAL A 19 13.11 0.03 11.40
N TYR A 20 13.36 1.23 11.88
CA TYR A 20 14.38 1.52 12.87
C TYR A 20 13.73 2.19 14.09
N GLU A 21 14.16 1.79 15.27
CA GLU A 21 13.74 2.39 16.54
C GLU A 21 14.91 3.15 17.16
N GLY A 22 14.59 4.23 17.86
CA GLY A 22 15.60 5.01 18.60
C GLY A 22 16.02 4.30 19.87
N SER A 23 17.33 4.24 20.11
CA SER A 23 17.95 3.82 21.35
C SER A 23 18.94 4.89 21.85
N ASP A 24 19.46 4.71 23.06
CA ASP A 24 20.48 5.61 23.63
C ASP A 24 21.77 5.65 22.78
N GLU A 25 21.97 4.66 21.90
CA GLU A 25 23.13 4.53 21.01
C GLU A 25 22.84 4.95 19.55
N GLY A 26 21.62 5.42 19.24
CA GLY A 26 21.20 5.84 17.90
C GLY A 26 20.03 5.02 17.36
N PHE A 27 19.94 4.85 16.03
CA PHE A 27 18.86 4.08 15.41
C PHE A 27 19.26 2.62 15.23
N GLN A 28 18.50 1.72 15.83
CA GLN A 28 18.70 0.28 15.71
C GLN A 28 17.61 -0.35 14.85
N PHE A 29 17.96 -1.40 14.13
CA PHE A 29 17.00 -2.14 13.32
C PHE A 29 15.95 -2.79 14.21
N ALA A 30 14.69 -2.45 13.97
CA ALA A 30 13.56 -3.00 14.70
C ALA A 30 12.87 -4.14 13.94
N GLY A 31 12.93 -4.11 12.60
CA GLY A 31 12.37 -5.16 11.76
C GLY A 31 12.18 -4.72 10.32
N THR A 32 11.55 -5.58 9.54
CA THR A 32 11.14 -5.29 8.17
C THR A 32 9.61 -5.37 8.08
N LEU A 33 8.96 -4.28 7.70
CA LEU A 33 7.56 -4.31 7.30
C LEU A 33 7.43 -4.97 5.93
N VAL A 34 6.37 -5.74 5.75
CA VAL A 34 6.08 -6.46 4.52
C VAL A 34 4.62 -6.27 4.16
N VAL A 35 4.37 -5.86 2.92
CA VAL A 35 3.05 -6.02 2.29
C VAL A 35 3.12 -7.23 1.37
N TYR A 36 2.16 -8.13 1.51
CA TYR A 36 2.09 -9.32 0.68
C TYR A 36 0.65 -9.63 0.27
N GLN A 37 0.51 -10.33 -0.85
CA GLN A 37 -0.76 -10.85 -1.33
C GLN A 37 -0.86 -12.35 -1.06
N MET A 38 -2.02 -12.77 -0.59
CA MET A 38 -2.36 -14.17 -0.42
C MET A 38 -3.85 -14.37 -0.70
N LYS A 39 -4.18 -15.27 -1.65
CA LYS A 39 -5.57 -15.53 -2.08
C LYS A 39 -6.34 -14.28 -2.53
N GLY A 40 -5.67 -13.34 -3.18
CA GLY A 40 -6.29 -12.08 -3.62
C GLY A 40 -6.52 -11.05 -2.52
N TYR A 41 -6.13 -11.34 -1.28
CA TYR A 41 -6.19 -10.38 -0.18
C TYR A 41 -4.80 -9.83 0.12
N LEU A 42 -4.76 -8.54 0.49
CA LEU A 42 -3.55 -7.85 0.88
C LEU A 42 -3.39 -7.89 2.40
N TYR A 43 -2.17 -8.14 2.83
CA TYR A 43 -1.80 -8.24 4.23
C TYR A 43 -0.57 -7.39 4.49
N HIS A 44 -0.50 -6.90 5.72
CA HIS A 44 0.64 -6.22 6.28
C HIS A 44 1.19 -7.11 7.41
N ALA A 45 2.50 -7.33 7.44
CA ALA A 45 3.18 -8.11 8.47
C ALA A 45 4.55 -7.50 8.80
N MET A 46 5.16 -7.98 9.87
CA MET A 46 6.51 -7.61 10.28
C MET A 46 7.40 -8.85 10.34
N LEU A 47 8.65 -8.70 9.90
CA LEU A 47 9.72 -9.67 10.08
C LEU A 47 10.73 -9.12 11.07
N LYS A 48 11.18 -9.93 12.02
CA LYS A 48 12.28 -9.56 12.93
C LYS A 48 13.67 -9.69 12.31
N ALA A 49 13.77 -10.29 11.12
CA ALA A 49 15.04 -10.53 10.45
C ALA A 49 15.20 -9.65 9.19
N ARG A 50 16.46 -9.47 8.80
CA ARG A 50 16.84 -8.92 7.50
C ARG A 50 16.96 -10.06 6.50
N TYR A 51 16.17 -10.03 5.43
CA TYR A 51 16.30 -10.99 4.33
C TYR A 51 17.04 -10.34 3.17
N SER A 52 18.13 -10.98 2.74
CA SER A 52 18.94 -10.53 1.60
C SER A 52 18.19 -10.57 0.27
N SER A 53 17.09 -11.34 0.19
CA SER A 53 16.27 -11.53 -1.02
C SER A 53 14.78 -11.65 -0.67
N PRO A 54 13.87 -11.06 -1.47
CA PRO A 54 12.41 -11.21 -1.27
C PRO A 54 11.94 -12.66 -1.44
N TRP A 55 12.66 -13.47 -2.23
CA TRP A 55 12.32 -14.87 -2.49
C TRP A 55 12.59 -15.82 -1.31
N ASN A 56 13.33 -15.34 -0.31
CA ASN A 56 13.73 -16.13 0.86
C ASN A 56 12.80 -15.88 2.06
N VAL A 57 11.76 -15.05 1.90
CA VAL A 57 10.84 -14.72 2.97
C VAL A 57 9.92 -15.92 3.22
N ASN A 58 10.04 -16.54 4.39
CA ASN A 58 9.13 -17.60 4.83
C ASN A 58 7.94 -16.96 5.55
N ALA A 59 6.73 -17.40 5.20
CA ALA A 59 5.49 -16.89 5.79
C ALA A 59 5.37 -17.22 7.29
N GLU A 60 6.09 -18.25 7.76
CA GLU A 60 6.17 -18.63 9.18
C GLU A 60 6.90 -17.58 10.04
N ASP A 61 7.75 -16.76 9.43
CA ASP A 61 8.51 -15.73 10.12
C ASP A 61 7.72 -14.42 10.32
N PHE A 62 6.49 -14.35 9.76
CA PHE A 62 5.63 -13.17 9.86
C PHE A 62 4.99 -13.02 11.24
N GLU A 63 5.22 -11.85 11.83
CA GLU A 63 4.56 -11.38 13.04
C GLU A 63 3.55 -10.28 12.72
N ASN A 64 2.61 -10.03 13.63
CA ASN A 64 1.64 -8.93 13.54
C ASN A 64 0.88 -8.88 12.20
N ILE A 65 0.45 -10.05 11.72
CA ILE A 65 -0.28 -10.17 10.45
C ILE A 65 -1.64 -9.48 10.56
N ILE A 66 -1.84 -8.45 9.75
CA ILE A 66 -3.07 -7.67 9.67
C ILE A 66 -3.51 -7.63 8.21
N GLN A 67 -4.75 -8.00 7.93
CA GLN A 67 -5.33 -7.82 6.60
C GLN A 67 -5.54 -6.32 6.33
N ILE A 68 -5.07 -5.84 5.18
CA ILE A 68 -5.34 -4.48 4.71
C ILE A 68 -6.74 -4.49 4.09
N PRO A 69 -7.73 -3.79 4.67
CA PRO A 69 -9.06 -3.73 4.10
C PRO A 69 -8.99 -2.96 2.77
N SER A 70 -9.75 -3.41 1.78
CA SER A 70 -9.79 -2.75 0.46
C SER A 70 -10.16 -1.28 0.56
N SER A 71 -11.01 -0.89 1.51
CA SER A 71 -11.36 0.51 1.74
C SER A 71 -10.18 1.42 2.11
N ALA A 72 -9.10 0.88 2.67
CA ALA A 72 -7.94 1.66 3.09
C ALA A 72 -7.06 2.10 1.92
N TYR A 73 -7.09 1.38 0.80
CA TYR A 73 -6.26 1.69 -0.37
C TYR A 73 -7.05 1.80 -1.68
N ASN A 74 -8.31 1.38 -1.69
CA ASN A 74 -9.28 1.53 -2.78
C ASN A 74 -10.57 2.22 -2.25
N PRO A 75 -10.49 3.53 -1.92
CA PRO A 75 -11.64 4.24 -1.40
C PRO A 75 -12.76 4.35 -2.43
N LYS A 76 -13.99 4.51 -1.93
CA LYS A 76 -15.12 4.85 -2.80
C LYS A 76 -14.99 6.31 -3.26
N PHE A 77 -14.87 6.51 -4.57
CA PHE A 77 -14.92 7.85 -5.17
C PHE A 77 -16.37 8.35 -5.24
N SER A 78 -16.56 9.66 -5.03
CA SER A 78 -17.85 10.32 -5.30
C SER A 78 -18.21 10.22 -6.79
N VAL A 79 -19.49 10.28 -7.10
CA VAL A 79 -19.99 10.39 -8.49
C VAL A 79 -19.55 11.68 -9.18
N ASP A 80 -19.08 12.67 -8.42
CA ASP A 80 -18.59 13.96 -8.95
C ASP A 80 -17.19 13.86 -9.55
N PHE A 81 -16.45 12.78 -9.30
CA PHE A 81 -15.15 12.56 -9.92
C PHE A 81 -15.30 12.05 -11.35
N THR A 82 -14.42 12.51 -12.24
CA THR A 82 -14.33 11.98 -13.60
C THR A 82 -13.80 10.54 -13.53
N PRO A 83 -14.55 9.53 -14.02
CA PRO A 83 -14.05 8.17 -14.04
C PRO A 83 -12.89 8.03 -15.04
N ALA A 84 -11.92 7.19 -14.68
CA ALA A 84 -10.86 6.84 -15.62
C ALA A 84 -11.44 6.09 -16.84
N PRO A 85 -10.86 6.26 -18.04
CA PRO A 85 -11.25 5.46 -19.20
C PRO A 85 -11.13 3.96 -18.91
N GLN A 86 -12.07 3.18 -19.45
CA GLN A 86 -12.09 1.72 -19.25
C GLN A 86 -10.84 1.03 -19.82
N THR A 87 -10.25 1.63 -20.86
CA THR A 87 -8.96 1.24 -21.43
C THR A 87 -8.03 2.44 -21.38
N LEU A 88 -6.94 2.33 -20.62
CA LEU A 88 -5.92 3.37 -20.56
C LEU A 88 -5.09 3.37 -21.84
N PRO A 89 -4.98 4.49 -22.57
CA PRO A 89 -4.09 4.59 -23.72
C PRO A 89 -2.62 4.41 -23.30
N ASN A 90 -1.77 3.93 -24.21
CA ASN A 90 -0.36 3.58 -23.93
C ASN A 90 0.52 4.74 -23.42
N ASN A 91 0.06 6.00 -23.52
CA ASN A 91 0.76 7.19 -23.04
C ASN A 91 0.32 7.65 -21.64
N TYR A 92 -0.47 6.85 -20.93
CA TYR A 92 -0.89 7.13 -19.55
C TYR A 92 -0.03 6.37 -18.56
N PHE A 93 0.24 7.02 -17.42
CA PHE A 93 0.93 6.40 -16.30
C PHE A 93 -0.04 6.22 -15.14
N VAL A 94 0.03 5.05 -14.52
CA VAL A 94 -0.75 4.73 -13.32
C VAL A 94 0.12 4.93 -12.10
N LYS A 95 -0.36 5.71 -11.14
CA LYS A 95 0.26 5.80 -9.82
C LYS A 95 -0.37 4.75 -8.91
N LYS A 96 0.47 3.93 -8.30
CA LYS A 96 0.07 2.98 -7.25
C LYS A 96 0.31 3.61 -5.88
N PRO A 97 -0.65 3.52 -4.94
CA PRO A 97 -0.39 3.92 -3.55
C PRO A 97 0.67 3.01 -2.93
N GLN A 98 1.48 3.56 -2.02
CA GLN A 98 2.42 2.78 -1.22
C GLN A 98 1.67 2.11 -0.07
N LEU A 99 1.42 0.82 -0.17
CA LEU A 99 0.65 0.06 0.81
C LEU A 99 1.42 -0.16 2.11
N ILE A 100 2.75 -0.08 2.07
CA ILE A 100 3.63 -0.20 3.24
C ILE A 100 3.40 0.93 4.26
N SER A 101 2.73 2.02 3.86
CA SER A 101 2.29 3.09 4.75
C SER A 101 1.02 2.74 5.55
N TYR A 102 0.45 1.53 5.37
CA TYR A 102 -0.68 1.06 6.15
C TYR A 102 -0.26 0.73 7.59
N ASP A 103 -0.25 1.77 8.42
CA ASP A 103 0.38 1.71 9.72
C ASP A 103 -0.58 1.27 10.82
N ARG A 104 -0.94 -0.01 10.79
CA ARG A 104 -1.68 -0.69 11.87
C ARG A 104 -0.80 -1.60 12.72
N ILE A 105 0.42 -1.88 12.26
CA ILE A 105 1.39 -2.69 13.00
C ILE A 105 2.01 -1.89 14.14
N SER A 106 2.37 -0.62 13.93
CA SER A 106 2.84 0.23 15.03
C SER A 106 1.70 0.75 15.92
N GLN A 107 0.46 0.31 15.68
CA GLN A 107 -0.78 0.84 16.29
C GLN A 107 -0.99 2.35 16.02
N GLY A 108 -0.45 2.85 14.92
CA GLY A 108 -0.65 4.23 14.49
C GLY A 108 -2.13 4.56 14.25
N PRO A 109 -2.57 5.80 14.49
CA PRO A 109 -3.98 6.19 14.42
C PRO A 109 -4.54 6.32 12.99
N ARG A 110 -3.80 5.89 11.96
CA ARG A 110 -4.07 6.30 10.57
C ARG A 110 -4.24 5.12 9.59
N PRO A 111 -5.16 4.18 9.83
CA PRO A 111 -5.43 3.09 8.89
C PRO A 111 -5.92 3.57 7.52
N ASP A 112 -6.55 4.75 7.47
CA ASP A 112 -7.20 5.27 6.26
C ASP A 112 -6.40 6.39 5.58
N SER A 113 -5.17 6.68 6.04
CA SER A 113 -4.35 7.77 5.47
C SER A 113 -4.11 7.62 3.96
N ILE A 114 -3.87 6.39 3.50
CA ILE A 114 -3.67 6.10 2.08
C ILE A 114 -4.93 6.50 1.30
N ALA A 115 -6.10 6.04 1.73
CA ALA A 115 -7.38 6.38 1.12
C ALA A 115 -7.64 7.90 1.14
N GLU A 116 -7.36 8.57 2.26
CA GLU A 116 -7.50 10.03 2.39
C GLU A 116 -6.59 10.78 1.41
N ASP A 117 -5.32 10.36 1.29
CA ASP A 117 -4.35 10.95 0.36
C ASP A 117 -4.77 10.74 -1.09
N LEU A 118 -5.27 9.55 -1.45
CA LEU A 118 -5.79 9.27 -2.79
C LEU A 118 -6.99 10.16 -3.13
N LEU A 119 -7.95 10.28 -2.21
CA LEU A 119 -9.12 11.14 -2.41
C LEU A 119 -8.73 12.62 -2.50
N LYS A 120 -7.77 13.07 -1.68
CA LYS A 120 -7.25 14.44 -1.71
C LYS A 120 -6.56 14.74 -3.04
N GLU A 121 -5.71 13.84 -3.52
CA GLU A 121 -5.03 13.96 -4.80
C GLU A 121 -6.04 14.01 -5.96
N ALA A 122 -7.04 13.13 -5.96
CA ALA A 122 -8.12 13.16 -6.95
C ALA A 122 -8.87 14.50 -6.96
N ARG A 123 -9.17 15.08 -5.78
CA ARG A 123 -9.82 16.40 -5.69
C ARG A 123 -8.95 17.47 -6.33
N ILE A 124 -7.66 17.49 -6.04
CA ILE A 124 -6.72 18.48 -6.61
C ILE A 124 -6.73 18.40 -8.14
N TYR A 125 -6.71 17.19 -8.71
CA TYR A 125 -6.73 17.02 -10.16
C TYR A 125 -8.04 17.45 -10.82
N GLU A 126 -9.19 17.16 -10.22
CA GLU A 126 -10.48 17.65 -10.75
C GLU A 126 -10.51 19.18 -10.78
N HIS A 127 -10.02 19.85 -9.73
CA HIS A 127 -9.94 21.32 -9.72
C HIS A 127 -8.96 21.85 -10.77
N ALA A 128 -7.79 21.21 -10.92
CA ALA A 128 -6.77 21.62 -11.88
C ALA A 128 -7.22 21.45 -13.33
N LYS A 129 -8.06 20.45 -13.63
CA LYS A 129 -8.62 20.20 -14.97
C LYS A 129 -9.44 21.39 -15.50
N HIS A 130 -10.06 22.15 -14.60
CA HIS A 130 -10.82 23.35 -14.95
C HIS A 130 -9.94 24.61 -15.10
N ALA A 131 -8.67 24.57 -14.72
CA ALA A 131 -7.75 25.68 -14.88
C ALA A 131 -7.15 25.72 -16.30
N VAL A 132 -7.42 26.81 -17.02
CA VAL A 132 -7.10 27.02 -18.45
C VAL A 132 -5.60 26.93 -18.79
N HIS A 133 -4.71 26.88 -17.80
CA HIS A 133 -3.26 26.93 -18.01
C HIS A 133 -2.48 25.68 -17.56
N THR A 134 -3.14 24.65 -17.04
CA THR A 134 -2.42 23.51 -16.46
C THR A 134 -2.54 22.28 -17.36
N LYS A 135 -1.47 21.99 -18.12
CA LYS A 135 -1.27 20.68 -18.76
C LYS A 135 -0.89 19.65 -17.68
N VAL A 136 -1.79 19.34 -16.77
CA VAL A 136 -1.57 18.21 -15.85
C VAL A 136 -1.88 16.95 -16.62
N SER A 137 -0.84 16.18 -16.95
CA SER A 137 -1.01 14.84 -17.49
C SER A 137 -1.73 13.99 -16.44
N LEU A 138 -2.91 13.49 -16.79
CA LEU A 138 -3.74 12.63 -15.94
C LEU A 138 -2.94 11.45 -15.40
N VAL A 139 -2.60 11.51 -14.12
CA VAL A 139 -2.18 10.34 -13.35
C VAL A 139 -3.47 9.64 -12.94
N THR A 140 -3.77 8.51 -13.59
CA THR A 140 -4.85 7.65 -13.11
C THR A 140 -4.33 6.95 -11.86
N VAL A 141 -4.94 7.23 -10.71
CA VAL A 141 -4.77 6.37 -9.53
C VAL A 141 -5.53 5.09 -9.84
N ALA A 142 -4.83 4.06 -10.30
CA ALA A 142 -5.42 2.74 -10.43
C ALA A 142 -4.92 1.89 -9.28
N VAL A 143 -5.88 1.39 -8.52
CA VAL A 143 -5.64 0.36 -7.52
C VAL A 143 -5.86 -0.96 -8.25
N ILE A 144 -4.76 -1.57 -8.69
CA ILE A 144 -4.82 -2.87 -9.35
C ILE A 144 -4.97 -3.93 -8.24
N PRO A 145 -5.98 -4.82 -8.31
CA PRO A 145 -6.16 -5.94 -7.40
C PRO A 145 -5.09 -7.03 -7.58
#